data_AF-A0AAV5JE83-F1
#
_entry.id   AF-A0AAV5JE83-F1
#
_cell.length_a   1.000
_cell.length_b   1.000
_cell.length_c   1.000
_cell.angle_alpha   90.00
_cell.angle_beta   90.00
_cell.angle_gamma   90.00
#
_symmetry.space_group_name_H-M   'P 1'
#
loop_
_entity.id
_entity.type
_entity.pdbx_description
1 polymer ?
#
loop_
_entity_poly.entity_id
_entity_poly.type
_entity_poly.pdbx_seq_one_letter_code
_entity_poly.pdbx_strand_id
1 'polypeptide(L)'
;MATKSKLELGFFQFLYIPELMEGGGEENFLESDARYAEELQYQEVLKISTDNSQLMTDNNHLPSAADSRETTGEFGESSQGYCEICVEKKENHQMIRIGSCFHSFCSDCICRQVRRRIEVGRTTITCLGENCKAVLELEDFRPLLAKEVISLWEDALCREMIPHSERIFCPFEDCSAMFVIDNEGGDIRQSECQFCHRLFCAKCGVPWHYGMRCEEYGKLDEDEKNKDDLMMRKLAEEQKWIRCPRCKFFVERIDGCPHMICRCEFQFCYLCGKDWTGDHVCCQGN
;
A
#
# COMPACT_ATOMS: atom_id res chain seq x y z
N MET A 1 -13.23 -35.40 7.79
CA MET A 1 -11.78 -35.56 7.60
C MET A 1 -11.51 -35.56 6.10
N ALA A 2 -11.13 -34.42 5.55
CA ALA A 2 -10.78 -34.28 4.14
C ALA A 2 -9.64 -33.29 4.03
N THR A 3 -8.54 -33.77 3.47
CA THR A 3 -7.26 -33.12 3.22
C THR A 3 -7.41 -31.96 2.24
N LYS A 4 -7.09 -30.73 2.65
CA LYS A 4 -6.94 -29.60 1.72
C LYS A 4 -5.56 -29.66 1.09
N SER A 5 -5.55 -29.76 -0.24
CA SER A 5 -4.36 -29.70 -1.08
C SER A 5 -3.73 -28.31 -1.04
N LYS A 6 -2.40 -28.31 -0.85
CA LYS A 6 -1.49 -27.23 -1.23
C LYS A 6 -1.80 -26.77 -2.65
N LEU A 7 -2.18 -25.51 -2.82
CA LEU A 7 -1.98 -24.78 -4.07
C LEU A 7 -1.02 -23.65 -3.74
N GLU A 8 0.17 -23.77 -4.32
CA GLU A 8 1.24 -22.79 -4.25
C GLU A 8 0.78 -21.52 -4.98
N LEU A 9 0.53 -20.45 -4.22
CA LEU A 9 0.47 -19.09 -4.75
C LEU A 9 1.87 -18.50 -4.64
N GLY A 10 2.75 -18.92 -5.56
CA GLY A 10 4.00 -18.24 -5.82
C GLY A 10 3.76 -17.01 -6.66
N PHE A 11 3.72 -15.84 -6.04
CA PHE A 11 4.17 -14.55 -6.60
C PHE A 11 4.20 -13.47 -5.51
N PHE A 12 4.85 -13.78 -4.38
CA PHE A 12 5.33 -12.75 -3.45
C PHE A 12 6.83 -12.60 -3.68
N GLN A 13 7.22 -11.42 -4.13
CA GLN A 13 8.62 -11.06 -4.26
C GLN A 13 9.25 -10.98 -2.87
N PHE A 14 9.84 -12.10 -2.44
CA PHE A 14 10.79 -12.14 -1.34
C PHE A 14 11.95 -11.21 -1.68
N LEU A 15 12.10 -10.11 -0.96
CA LEU A 15 13.39 -9.45 -0.82
C LEU A 15 14.14 -10.14 0.33
N TYR A 16 15.16 -10.85 -0.10
CA TYR A 16 16.23 -11.51 0.63
C TYR A 16 16.79 -10.63 1.76
N ILE A 17 16.78 -11.15 3.00
CA ILE A 17 17.47 -10.58 4.16
C ILE A 17 18.81 -11.35 4.29
N PRO A 18 19.98 -10.70 4.18
CA PRO A 18 21.21 -11.29 4.69
C PRO A 18 21.21 -11.18 6.22
N GLU A 19 21.30 -12.32 6.90
CA GLU A 19 21.68 -12.40 8.31
C GLU A 19 23.02 -11.70 8.52
N LEU A 20 23.05 -10.66 9.36
CA LEU A 20 24.28 -10.25 10.04
C LEU A 20 24.01 -10.03 11.52
N MET A 21 24.74 -10.84 12.27
CA MET A 21 24.84 -10.91 13.72
C MET A 21 25.25 -9.58 14.33
N GLU A 22 24.74 -9.34 15.54
CA GLU A 22 25.17 -8.31 16.48
C GLU A 22 26.67 -8.37 16.78
N GLY A 23 27.31 -7.21 16.91
CA GLY A 23 28.63 -7.12 17.55
C GLY A 23 29.45 -5.84 17.29
N GLY A 24 29.20 -4.80 18.11
CA GLY A 24 30.26 -3.91 18.64
C GLY A 24 30.73 -2.68 17.85
N GLY A 25 30.83 -1.54 18.55
CA GLY A 25 31.86 -0.52 18.35
C GLY A 25 31.49 0.71 17.51
N GLU A 26 31.62 1.90 18.11
CA GLU A 26 31.33 3.25 17.59
C GLU A 26 32.23 3.75 16.43
N GLU A 27 32.78 2.88 15.56
CA GLU A 27 33.70 3.29 14.48
C GLU A 27 33.13 3.17 13.04
N ASN A 28 31.90 2.71 12.86
CA ASN A 28 31.35 2.38 11.52
C ASN A 28 30.67 3.52 10.73
N PHE A 29 30.62 4.75 11.24
CA PHE A 29 29.87 5.82 10.55
C PHE A 29 30.63 6.39 9.33
N LEU A 30 31.96 6.33 9.30
CA LEU A 30 32.78 6.93 8.22
C LEU A 30 33.04 5.99 7.03
N GLU A 31 32.97 4.66 7.21
CA GLU A 31 33.13 3.68 6.10
C GLU A 31 31.85 3.51 5.25
N SER A 32 30.70 3.93 5.78
CA SER A 32 29.42 3.98 5.06
C SER A 32 29.45 4.97 3.90
N ASP A 33 29.99 6.17 4.13
CA ASP A 33 29.97 7.28 3.18
C ASP A 33 30.90 7.04 1.99
N ALA A 34 32.03 6.36 2.21
CA ALA A 34 32.98 6.01 1.13
C ALA A 34 32.37 5.00 0.14
N ARG A 35 31.65 3.99 0.64
CA ARG A 35 30.96 2.99 -0.21
C ARG A 35 29.79 3.60 -0.97
N TYR A 36 29.08 4.54 -0.34
CA TYR A 36 27.99 5.28 -1.00
C TYR A 36 28.51 6.19 -2.13
N ALA A 37 29.66 6.84 -1.94
CA ALA A 37 30.30 7.65 -2.97
C ALA A 37 30.80 6.83 -4.18
N GLU A 38 31.34 5.63 -3.93
CA GLU A 38 31.80 4.72 -4.98
C GLU A 38 30.63 4.15 -5.81
N GLU A 39 29.49 3.84 -5.18
CA GLU A 39 28.27 3.41 -5.86
C GLU A 39 27.68 4.51 -6.77
N LEU A 40 27.69 5.76 -6.33
CA LEU A 40 27.25 6.89 -7.16
C LEU A 40 28.13 7.08 -8.40
N GLN A 41 29.45 6.94 -8.25
CA GLN A 41 30.39 7.02 -9.37
C GLN A 41 30.19 5.87 -10.38
N TYR A 42 29.89 4.66 -9.89
CA TYR A 42 29.58 3.52 -10.76
C TYR A 42 28.30 3.74 -11.58
N GLN A 43 27.25 4.30 -10.97
CA GLN A 43 26.00 4.60 -11.67
C GLN A 43 26.14 5.72 -12.71
N GLU A 44 27.02 6.69 -12.50
CA GLU A 44 27.32 7.72 -13.51
C GLU A 44 28.01 7.14 -14.74
N VAL A 45 28.97 6.21 -14.56
CA VAL A 45 29.67 5.54 -15.67
C VAL A 45 28.73 4.65 -16.49
N LEU A 46 27.77 4.00 -15.85
CA LEU A 46 26.77 3.17 -16.53
C LEU A 46 25.81 4.01 -17.39
N LYS A 47 25.43 5.22 -16.95
CA LYS A 47 24.58 6.12 -17.74
C LYS A 47 25.30 6.62 -19.00
N ILE A 48 26.57 7.01 -18.89
CA ILE A 48 27.39 7.45 -20.04
C ILE A 48 27.54 6.33 -21.08
N SER A 49 27.60 5.07 -20.64
CA SER A 49 27.71 3.91 -21.54
C SER A 49 26.40 3.62 -22.31
N THR A 50 25.26 4.02 -21.75
CA THR A 50 23.94 3.78 -22.35
C THR A 50 23.63 4.81 -23.43
N ASP A 51 24.06 6.06 -23.24
CA ASP A 51 23.86 7.16 -24.20
C ASP A 51 24.72 7.02 -25.46
N ASN A 52 25.92 6.41 -25.36
CA ASN A 52 26.78 6.15 -26.52
C ASN A 52 26.26 5.03 -27.44
N SER A 53 25.28 4.24 -27.01
CA SER A 53 24.73 3.13 -27.80
C SER A 53 23.60 3.56 -28.76
N GLN A 54 23.13 4.81 -28.70
CA GLN A 54 22.02 5.32 -29.51
C GLN A 54 22.42 6.07 -30.79
N LEU A 55 23.70 6.07 -31.17
CA LEU A 55 24.18 6.72 -32.40
C LEU A 55 24.69 5.77 -33.49
N MET A 56 24.17 4.54 -33.64
CA MET A 56 24.40 3.74 -34.87
C MET A 56 23.27 2.74 -35.17
N THR A 57 22.04 3.21 -35.46
CA THR A 57 21.09 2.43 -36.27
C THR A 57 20.13 3.38 -36.97
N ASP A 58 20.55 3.94 -38.10
CA ASP A 58 19.64 4.36 -39.17
C ASP A 58 20.47 4.62 -40.43
N ASN A 59 20.32 3.74 -41.43
CA ASN A 59 20.35 4.03 -42.87
C ASN A 59 20.58 2.75 -43.67
N ASN A 60 19.52 2.23 -44.31
CA ASN A 60 19.57 1.68 -45.67
C ASN A 60 18.18 1.17 -46.11
N HIS A 61 17.43 1.97 -46.89
CA HIS A 61 16.83 1.47 -48.14
C HIS A 61 16.35 2.61 -49.06
N LEU A 62 16.77 2.56 -50.33
CA LEU A 62 16.29 3.41 -51.44
C LEU A 62 14.86 3.01 -51.87
N PRO A 63 14.08 3.91 -52.51
CA PRO A 63 13.02 3.51 -53.42
C PRO A 63 13.40 3.70 -54.89
N SER A 64 13.17 2.66 -55.69
CA SER A 64 13.11 2.71 -57.16
C SER A 64 11.68 2.96 -57.62
N ALA A 65 11.54 3.78 -58.66
CA ALA A 65 10.28 4.11 -59.33
C ALA A 65 9.79 3.03 -60.31
N ALA A 66 8.54 3.23 -60.77
CA ALA A 66 7.74 2.58 -61.82
C ALA A 66 6.64 1.65 -61.27
N ASP A 67 5.42 1.51 -61.81
CA ASP A 67 4.59 2.21 -62.79
C ASP A 67 3.20 1.52 -62.75
N SER A 68 2.12 2.26 -63.01
CA SER A 68 0.78 1.87 -63.52
C SER A 68 0.15 0.50 -63.20
N ARG A 69 -1.07 0.50 -62.64
CA ARG A 69 -2.33 0.09 -63.34
C ARG A 69 -3.54 0.00 -62.41
N GLU A 70 -4.62 0.62 -62.86
CA GLU A 70 -6.00 0.37 -62.42
C GLU A 70 -6.34 -1.12 -62.52
N THR A 71 -6.92 -1.68 -61.46
CA THR A 71 -7.71 -2.90 -61.55
C THR A 71 -8.95 -2.74 -60.69
N THR A 72 -10.08 -2.57 -61.36
CA THR A 72 -11.43 -2.80 -60.83
C THR A 72 -11.56 -4.27 -60.40
N GLY A 73 -11.95 -4.51 -59.15
CA GLY A 73 -12.14 -5.88 -58.64
C GLY A 73 -12.58 -5.91 -57.17
N GLU A 74 -13.90 -5.81 -56.99
CA GLU A 74 -14.73 -6.60 -56.07
C GLU A 74 -14.31 -6.73 -54.58
N PHE A 75 -15.03 -5.96 -53.75
CA PHE A 75 -15.59 -6.33 -52.44
C PHE A 75 -14.68 -7.17 -51.50
N GLY A 76 -13.68 -6.52 -50.92
CA GLY A 76 -13.14 -6.99 -49.65
C GLY A 76 -14.22 -6.91 -48.59
N GLU A 77 -14.60 -8.04 -47.99
CA GLU A 77 -15.45 -8.09 -46.80
C GLU A 77 -14.94 -7.03 -45.81
N SER A 78 -15.78 -6.05 -45.49
CA SER A 78 -15.39 -5.00 -44.55
C SER A 78 -15.11 -5.67 -43.20
N SER A 79 -13.83 -5.77 -42.84
CA SER A 79 -13.29 -6.37 -41.62
C SER A 79 -13.62 -5.59 -40.35
N GLN A 80 -14.79 -4.95 -40.30
CA GLN A 80 -15.13 -3.93 -39.33
C GLN A 80 -16.51 -4.22 -38.71
N GLY A 81 -16.60 -4.06 -37.39
CA GLY A 81 -17.83 -4.18 -36.61
C GLY A 81 -18.25 -2.85 -35.98
N TYR A 82 -19.49 -2.78 -35.49
CA TYR A 82 -20.00 -1.63 -34.74
C TYR A 82 -20.04 -1.94 -33.25
N CYS A 83 -19.57 -1.01 -32.43
CA CYS A 83 -19.68 -1.10 -30.98
C CYS A 83 -21.06 -0.65 -30.50
N GLU A 84 -21.76 -1.48 -29.73
CA GLU A 84 -23.10 -1.15 -29.21
C GLU A 84 -23.10 0.00 -28.17
N ILE A 85 -21.93 0.38 -27.62
CA ILE A 85 -21.81 1.44 -26.59
C ILE A 85 -21.46 2.79 -27.22
N CYS A 86 -20.37 2.86 -27.99
CA CYS A 86 -19.93 4.12 -28.60
C CYS A 86 -20.50 4.34 -30.00
N VAL A 87 -21.15 3.34 -30.60
CA VAL A 87 -21.75 3.40 -31.95
C VAL A 87 -20.70 3.68 -33.03
N GLU A 88 -19.42 3.51 -32.72
CA GLU A 88 -18.31 3.69 -33.67
C GLU A 88 -18.02 2.39 -34.42
N LYS A 89 -17.60 2.55 -35.67
CA LYS A 89 -17.06 1.46 -36.50
C LYS A 89 -15.62 1.19 -36.07
N LYS A 90 -15.28 -0.08 -35.84
CA LYS A 90 -13.96 -0.52 -35.38
C LYS A 90 -13.51 -1.72 -36.19
N GLU A 91 -12.21 -1.91 -36.30
CA GLU A 91 -11.65 -3.12 -36.90
C GLU A 91 -12.04 -4.35 -36.05
N ASN A 92 -12.21 -5.52 -36.69
CA ASN A 92 -12.63 -6.75 -36.02
C ASN A 92 -11.69 -7.14 -34.86
N HIS A 93 -10.38 -6.84 -34.96
CA HIS A 93 -9.42 -7.09 -33.89
C HIS A 93 -9.58 -6.16 -32.67
N GLN A 94 -10.30 -5.05 -32.82
CA GLN A 94 -10.66 -4.12 -31.74
C GLN A 94 -12.04 -4.42 -31.15
N MET A 95 -12.79 -5.33 -31.77
CA MET A 95 -14.11 -5.74 -31.34
C MET A 95 -14.02 -7.02 -30.52
N ILE A 96 -14.75 -7.04 -29.42
CA ILE A 96 -14.78 -8.14 -28.47
C ILE A 96 -16.21 -8.65 -28.41
N ARG A 97 -16.40 -9.90 -28.82
CA ARG A 97 -17.67 -10.60 -28.69
C ARG A 97 -17.68 -11.42 -27.42
N ILE A 98 -18.72 -11.27 -26.62
CA ILE A 98 -18.83 -12.00 -25.37
C ILE A 98 -19.40 -13.40 -25.67
N GLY A 99 -18.73 -14.45 -25.22
CA GLY A 99 -19.17 -15.83 -25.49
C GLY A 99 -20.51 -16.17 -24.84
N SER A 100 -20.76 -15.62 -23.65
CA SER A 100 -21.94 -15.89 -22.82
C SER A 100 -23.16 -14.99 -23.12
N CYS A 101 -22.97 -13.86 -23.80
CA CYS A 101 -24.04 -12.98 -24.31
C CYS A 101 -23.61 -12.54 -25.71
N PHE A 102 -24.39 -12.75 -26.78
CA PHE A 102 -23.98 -12.47 -28.17
C PHE A 102 -23.64 -10.99 -28.50
N HIS A 103 -23.58 -10.11 -27.51
CA HIS A 103 -23.22 -8.70 -27.61
C HIS A 103 -21.74 -8.51 -27.97
N SER A 104 -21.46 -7.41 -28.67
CA SER A 104 -20.13 -7.06 -29.13
C SER A 104 -19.78 -5.60 -28.82
N PHE A 105 -18.61 -5.39 -28.24
CA PHE A 105 -18.16 -4.06 -27.82
C PHE A 105 -16.71 -3.85 -28.22
N CYS A 106 -16.31 -2.60 -28.46
CA CYS A 106 -14.91 -2.32 -28.69
C CYS A 106 -14.09 -2.47 -27.40
N SER A 107 -12.81 -2.83 -27.54
CA SER A 107 -11.85 -2.99 -26.45
C SER A 107 -11.81 -1.76 -25.54
N ASP A 108 -11.86 -0.54 -26.09
CA ASP A 108 -11.88 0.70 -25.31
C ASP A 108 -13.07 0.80 -24.36
N CYS A 109 -14.27 0.40 -24.83
CA CYS A 109 -15.49 0.48 -24.03
C CYS A 109 -15.48 -0.56 -22.91
N ILE A 110 -14.99 -1.77 -23.18
CA ILE A 110 -14.83 -2.80 -22.15
C ILE A 110 -13.76 -2.35 -21.15
N CYS A 111 -12.59 -1.90 -21.60
CA CYS A 111 -11.53 -1.39 -20.71
C CYS A 111 -12.04 -0.28 -19.78
N ARG A 112 -12.78 0.69 -20.32
CA ARG A 112 -13.40 1.76 -19.53
C ARG A 112 -14.39 1.23 -18.50
N GLN A 113 -15.19 0.23 -18.87
CA GLN A 113 -16.15 -0.37 -17.94
C GLN A 113 -15.45 -1.13 -16.82
N VAL A 114 -14.42 -1.91 -17.16
CA VAL A 114 -13.64 -2.68 -16.19
C VAL A 114 -13.04 -1.75 -15.14
N ARG A 115 -12.35 -0.70 -15.59
CA ARG A 115 -11.79 0.33 -14.69
C ARG A 115 -12.86 0.93 -13.78
N ARG A 116 -13.96 1.43 -14.35
CA ARG A 116 -15.04 2.06 -13.58
C ARG A 116 -15.65 1.12 -12.53
N ARG A 117 -15.85 -0.16 -12.87
CA ARG A 117 -16.42 -1.16 -11.94
C ARG A 117 -15.48 -1.44 -10.77
N ILE A 118 -14.18 -1.54 -11.05
CA ILE A 118 -13.16 -1.77 -10.03
C ILE A 118 -12.97 -0.53 -9.14
N GLU A 119 -13.03 0.68 -9.70
CA GLU A 119 -12.99 1.95 -8.95
C GLU A 119 -14.12 2.05 -7.92
N VAL A 120 -15.32 1.54 -8.23
CA VAL A 120 -16.45 1.48 -7.28
C VAL A 120 -16.43 0.23 -6.39
N GLY A 121 -15.30 -0.50 -6.34
CA GLY A 121 -15.09 -1.66 -5.48
C GLY A 121 -15.85 -2.91 -5.92
N ARG A 122 -16.21 -3.05 -7.20
CA ARG A 122 -16.88 -4.24 -7.74
C ARG A 122 -15.95 -5.01 -8.66
N THR A 123 -15.60 -6.23 -8.27
CA THR A 123 -14.78 -7.18 -9.06
C THR A 123 -15.60 -7.97 -10.07
N THR A 124 -16.91 -8.11 -9.82
CA THR A 124 -17.82 -8.81 -10.72
C THR A 124 -18.23 -7.88 -11.86
N ILE A 125 -17.72 -8.18 -13.05
CA ILE A 125 -17.96 -7.41 -14.26
C ILE A 125 -19.04 -8.11 -15.06
N THR A 126 -20.08 -7.36 -15.42
CA THR A 126 -21.20 -7.86 -16.22
C THR A 126 -21.13 -7.31 -17.63
N CYS A 127 -21.68 -8.06 -18.58
CA CYS A 127 -21.95 -7.65 -19.95
C CYS A 127 -22.61 -6.27 -19.98
N LEU A 128 -22.19 -5.43 -20.95
CA LEU A 128 -22.67 -4.04 -21.07
C LEU A 128 -23.97 -3.92 -21.85
N GLY A 129 -24.46 -5.02 -22.42
CA GLY A 129 -25.73 -5.04 -23.14
C GLY A 129 -26.89 -4.75 -22.21
N GLU A 130 -27.92 -4.08 -22.74
CA GLU A 130 -29.12 -3.75 -21.98
C GLU A 130 -29.76 -5.01 -21.38
N ASN A 131 -30.08 -4.96 -20.08
CA ASN A 131 -30.66 -6.08 -19.32
C ASN A 131 -29.84 -7.38 -19.33
N CYS A 132 -28.58 -7.35 -19.77
CA CYS A 132 -27.74 -8.53 -19.77
C CYS A 132 -27.05 -8.74 -18.42
N LYS A 133 -27.15 -9.97 -17.89
CA LYS A 133 -26.54 -10.37 -16.61
C LYS A 133 -25.37 -11.33 -16.76
N ALA A 134 -24.92 -11.58 -17.99
CA ALA A 134 -23.76 -12.43 -18.25
C ALA A 134 -22.53 -11.84 -17.52
N VAL A 135 -21.85 -12.68 -16.75
CA VAL A 135 -20.62 -12.32 -16.04
C VAL A 135 -19.45 -12.51 -17.00
N LEU A 136 -18.50 -11.58 -16.94
CA LEU A 136 -17.28 -11.61 -17.74
C LEU A 136 -16.17 -12.20 -16.87
N GLU A 137 -15.53 -13.26 -17.34
CA GLU A 137 -14.38 -13.88 -16.67
C GLU A 137 -13.08 -13.32 -17.25
N LEU A 138 -12.14 -12.90 -16.40
CA LEU A 138 -10.90 -12.25 -16.85
C LEU A 138 -10.17 -13.04 -17.94
N GLU A 139 -10.13 -14.37 -17.83
CA GLU A 139 -9.43 -15.25 -18.77
C GLU A 139 -9.99 -15.16 -20.20
N ASP A 140 -11.30 -14.96 -20.36
CA ASP A 140 -11.93 -14.81 -21.68
C ASP A 140 -11.52 -13.49 -22.37
N PHE A 141 -11.15 -12.47 -21.58
CA PHE A 141 -10.84 -11.12 -22.08
C PHE A 141 -9.35 -10.81 -22.05
N ARG A 142 -8.54 -11.63 -21.37
CA ARG A 142 -7.08 -11.48 -21.24
C ARG A 142 -6.35 -11.20 -22.56
N PRO A 143 -6.64 -11.86 -23.70
CA PRO A 143 -5.97 -11.56 -24.96
C PRO A 143 -6.42 -10.25 -25.63
N LEU A 144 -7.51 -9.64 -25.15
CA LEU A 144 -8.20 -8.52 -25.80
C LEU A 144 -8.11 -7.21 -24.99
N LEU A 145 -7.66 -7.29 -23.74
CA LEU A 145 -7.51 -6.14 -22.84
C LEU A 145 -6.08 -5.63 -22.82
N ALA A 146 -5.95 -4.32 -22.58
CA ALA A 146 -4.65 -3.72 -22.30
C ALA A 146 -4.06 -4.29 -21.00
N LYS A 147 -2.73 -4.47 -20.96
CA LYS A 147 -2.02 -5.09 -19.82
C LYS A 147 -2.31 -4.39 -18.50
N GLU A 148 -2.44 -3.07 -18.52
CA GLU A 148 -2.73 -2.26 -17.33
C GLU A 148 -4.12 -2.56 -16.78
N VAL A 149 -5.10 -2.88 -17.65
CA VAL A 149 -6.47 -3.25 -17.23
C VAL A 149 -6.50 -4.66 -16.63
N ILE A 150 -5.72 -5.58 -17.22
CA ILE A 150 -5.57 -6.94 -16.70
C ILE A 150 -4.99 -6.90 -15.29
N SER A 151 -3.85 -6.22 -15.10
CA SER A 151 -3.22 -6.06 -13.78
C SER A 151 -4.18 -5.44 -12.76
N LEU A 152 -4.90 -4.39 -13.16
CA LEU A 152 -5.88 -3.73 -12.29
C LEU A 152 -7.05 -4.66 -11.88
N TRP A 153 -7.49 -5.55 -12.79
CA TRP A 153 -8.52 -6.54 -12.48
C TRP A 153 -7.98 -7.68 -11.61
N GLU A 154 -6.78 -8.18 -11.88
CA GLU A 154 -6.09 -9.18 -11.04
C GLU A 154 -5.93 -8.65 -9.61
N ASP A 155 -5.41 -7.43 -9.45
CA ASP A 155 -5.26 -6.79 -8.14
C ASP A 155 -6.61 -6.67 -7.41
N ALA A 156 -7.69 -6.35 -8.14
CA ALA A 156 -9.02 -6.25 -7.56
C ALA A 156 -9.55 -7.61 -7.08
N LEU A 157 -9.34 -8.68 -7.85
CA LEU A 157 -9.71 -10.05 -7.49
C LEU A 157 -8.90 -10.53 -6.28
N CYS A 158 -7.59 -10.31 -6.26
CA CYS A 158 -6.73 -10.63 -5.12
C CYS A 158 -7.18 -9.89 -3.86
N ARG A 159 -7.50 -8.59 -3.97
CA ARG A 159 -8.04 -7.82 -2.84
C ARG A 159 -9.34 -8.41 -2.30
N GLU A 160 -10.23 -8.89 -3.16
CA GLU A 160 -11.49 -9.51 -2.70
C GLU A 160 -11.31 -10.84 -1.99
N MET A 161 -10.25 -11.60 -2.29
CA MET A 161 -9.94 -12.84 -1.56
C MET A 161 -9.57 -12.60 -0.10
N ILE A 162 -9.11 -11.40 0.25
CA ILE A 162 -8.73 -11.04 1.62
C ILE A 162 -10.01 -10.59 2.37
N PRO A 163 -10.45 -11.26 3.45
CA PRO A 163 -11.60 -10.82 4.24
C PRO A 163 -11.45 -9.38 4.73
N HIS A 164 -12.54 -8.60 4.73
CA HIS A 164 -12.48 -7.20 5.20
C HIS A 164 -11.98 -7.08 6.65
N SER A 165 -12.26 -8.07 7.50
CA SER A 165 -11.79 -8.17 8.88
C SER A 165 -10.27 -8.36 9.02
N GLU A 166 -9.59 -8.78 7.96
CA GLU A 166 -8.15 -9.02 7.93
C GLU A 166 -7.39 -7.90 7.22
N ARG A 167 -8.10 -6.89 6.69
CA ARG A 167 -7.50 -5.74 6.02
C ARG A 167 -7.29 -4.61 7.01
N ILE A 168 -6.08 -4.08 7.03
CA ILE A 168 -5.76 -2.82 7.69
C ILE A 168 -5.08 -1.87 6.72
N PHE A 169 -5.35 -0.59 6.87
CA PHE A 169 -4.75 0.45 6.04
C PHE A 169 -3.80 1.29 6.89
N CYS A 170 -2.72 1.73 6.25
CA CYS A 170 -1.85 2.75 6.79
C CYS A 170 -2.71 3.99 7.14
N PRO A 171 -2.69 4.48 8.39
CA PRO A 171 -3.58 5.57 8.81
C PRO A 171 -3.16 6.95 8.27
N PHE A 172 -2.03 7.03 7.58
CA PHE A 172 -1.51 8.27 7.05
C PHE A 172 -2.03 8.49 5.63
N GLU A 173 -2.74 9.60 5.42
CA GLU A 173 -3.47 9.91 4.18
C GLU A 173 -2.57 9.90 2.93
N ASP A 174 -1.33 10.36 3.08
CA ASP A 174 -0.28 10.39 2.05
C ASP A 174 0.29 8.99 1.72
N CYS A 175 -0.14 7.93 2.41
CA CYS A 175 0.29 6.56 2.17
C CYS A 175 -0.88 5.61 1.92
N SER A 176 -1.79 5.44 2.87
CA SER A 176 -2.98 4.56 2.77
C SER A 176 -2.71 3.12 2.28
N ALA A 177 -1.47 2.63 2.38
CA ALA A 177 -1.11 1.29 1.94
C ALA A 177 -1.88 0.21 2.72
N MET A 178 -2.30 -0.86 2.03
CA MET A 178 -3.06 -1.96 2.62
C MET A 178 -2.13 -3.07 3.12
N PHE A 179 -2.43 -3.60 4.30
CA PHE A 179 -1.77 -4.74 4.92
C PHE A 179 -2.80 -5.82 5.27
N VAL A 180 -2.32 -7.05 5.35
CA VAL A 180 -3.09 -8.21 5.81
C VAL A 180 -2.63 -8.56 7.22
N ILE A 181 -3.55 -8.61 8.17
CA ILE A 181 -3.26 -9.02 9.54
C ILE A 181 -3.36 -10.53 9.63
N ASP A 182 -2.24 -11.17 9.96
CA ASP A 182 -2.23 -12.56 10.36
C ASP A 182 -2.55 -12.67 11.86
N ASN A 183 -3.73 -13.21 12.19
CA ASN A 183 -4.19 -13.35 13.57
C ASN A 183 -3.53 -14.53 14.31
N GLU A 184 -2.62 -15.27 13.67
CA GLU A 184 -1.94 -16.41 14.28
C GLU A 184 -0.81 -16.02 15.26
N GLY A 185 -0.33 -14.76 15.21
CA GLY A 185 0.86 -14.29 15.95
C GLY A 185 0.64 -13.64 17.32
N GLY A 186 -0.59 -13.63 17.85
CA GLY A 186 -0.92 -12.93 19.11
C GLY A 186 -1.42 -11.49 18.93
N ASP A 187 -1.52 -10.73 20.02
CA ASP A 187 -2.05 -9.34 20.04
C ASP A 187 -0.98 -8.36 19.52
N ILE A 188 -0.56 -8.51 18.25
CA ILE A 188 0.38 -7.59 17.58
C ILE A 188 -0.33 -6.24 17.49
N ARG A 189 0.16 -5.27 18.27
CA ARG A 189 -0.44 -3.93 18.34
C ARG A 189 0.40 -2.90 17.62
N GLN A 190 1.73 -2.94 17.75
CA GLN A 190 2.62 -1.98 17.11
C GLN A 190 3.10 -2.53 15.78
N SER A 191 2.98 -1.75 14.71
CA SER A 191 3.46 -2.15 13.39
C SER A 191 4.05 -0.97 12.65
N GLU A 192 5.07 -1.24 11.84
CA GLU A 192 5.70 -0.25 10.97
C GLU A 192 5.17 -0.42 9.54
N CYS A 193 4.79 0.70 8.92
CA CYS A 193 4.42 0.70 7.52
C CYS A 193 5.67 0.53 6.63
N GLN A 194 5.73 -0.53 5.82
CA GLN A 194 6.88 -0.77 4.93
C GLN A 194 7.04 0.26 3.79
N PHE A 195 6.03 1.11 3.56
CA PHE A 195 6.05 2.12 2.50
C PHE A 195 6.43 3.51 2.99
N CYS A 196 6.07 3.86 4.22
CA CYS A 196 6.35 5.19 4.78
C CYS A 196 7.10 5.17 6.11
N HIS A 197 7.45 3.98 6.62
CA HIS A 197 8.23 3.74 7.84
C HIS A 197 7.64 4.35 9.12
N ARG A 198 6.38 4.78 9.08
CA ARG A 198 5.68 5.32 10.24
C ARG A 198 4.99 4.21 11.01
N LEU A 199 5.03 4.33 12.34
CA LEU A 199 4.41 3.39 13.26
C LEU A 199 2.91 3.65 13.38
N PHE A 200 2.14 2.58 13.39
CA PHE A 200 0.70 2.59 13.59
C PHE A 200 0.25 1.44 14.50
N CYS A 201 -0.98 1.55 15.02
CA CYS A 201 -1.57 0.47 15.77
C CYS A 201 -2.33 -0.50 14.85
N ALA A 202 -1.87 -1.74 14.74
CA ALA A 202 -2.52 -2.77 13.93
C ALA A 202 -3.91 -3.19 14.44
N LYS A 203 -4.24 -2.86 15.69
CA LYS A 203 -5.52 -3.21 16.31
C LYS A 203 -6.63 -2.19 16.06
N CYS A 204 -6.32 -0.89 16.15
CA CYS A 204 -7.31 0.18 15.99
C CYS A 204 -7.12 1.01 14.71
N GLY A 205 -6.06 0.77 13.93
CA GLY A 205 -5.86 1.40 12.63
C GLY A 205 -5.59 2.90 12.69
N VAL A 206 -4.92 3.38 13.75
CA VAL A 206 -4.56 4.79 13.95
C VAL A 206 -3.04 4.94 14.11
N PRO A 207 -2.48 6.17 14.00
CA PRO A 207 -1.07 6.40 14.30
C PRO A 207 -0.69 5.85 15.68
N TRP A 208 0.54 5.38 15.82
CA TRP A 208 0.95 4.69 17.04
C TRP A 208 0.81 5.59 18.28
N HIS A 209 0.17 5.06 19.32
CA HIS A 209 -0.17 5.78 20.54
C HIS A 209 0.67 5.28 21.73
N TYR A 210 1.88 5.81 21.81
CA TYR A 210 2.89 5.55 22.86
C TYR A 210 2.31 5.61 24.28
N GLY A 211 2.63 4.60 25.10
CA GLY A 211 2.24 4.52 26.52
C GLY A 211 0.74 4.52 26.81
N MET A 212 -0.13 4.30 25.80
CA MET A 212 -1.58 4.36 25.94
C MET A 212 -2.26 3.11 25.39
N ARG A 213 -3.39 2.76 26.00
CA ARG A 213 -4.28 1.73 25.46
C ARG A 213 -5.13 2.30 24.34
N CYS A 214 -5.57 1.45 23.40
CA CYS A 214 -6.46 1.86 22.31
C CYS A 214 -7.74 2.51 22.85
N GLU A 215 -8.29 2.02 23.97
CA GLU A 215 -9.49 2.58 24.59
C GLU A 215 -9.30 3.98 25.17
N GLU A 216 -8.06 4.32 25.56
CA GLU A 216 -7.70 5.64 26.09
C GLU A 216 -7.46 6.61 24.94
N TYR A 217 -6.74 6.16 23.91
CA TYR A 217 -6.51 6.95 22.70
C TYR A 217 -7.81 7.36 22.01
N GLY A 218 -8.79 6.44 21.93
CA GLY A 218 -10.10 6.72 21.33
C GLY A 218 -10.94 7.77 22.07
N LYS A 219 -10.58 8.13 23.30
CA LYS A 219 -11.27 9.15 24.11
C LYS A 219 -10.61 10.53 24.07
N LEU A 220 -9.45 10.65 23.41
CA LEU A 220 -8.74 11.92 23.29
C LEU A 220 -9.48 12.85 22.32
N ASP A 221 -9.41 14.15 22.61
CA ASP A 221 -9.83 15.20 21.68
C ASP A 221 -8.86 15.27 20.49
N GLU A 222 -9.31 15.82 19.36
CA GLU A 222 -8.50 15.92 18.12
C GLU A 222 -7.18 16.68 18.34
N ASP A 223 -7.21 17.74 19.15
CA ASP A 223 -6.01 18.52 19.49
C ASP A 223 -4.94 17.66 20.18
N GLU A 224 -5.36 16.73 21.05
CA GLU A 224 -4.46 15.81 21.76
C GLU A 224 -3.89 14.68 20.87
N LYS A 225 -4.44 14.49 19.67
CA LYS A 225 -3.97 13.51 18.67
C LYS A 225 -2.96 14.10 17.68
N ASN A 226 -2.63 15.38 17.82
CA ASN A 226 -1.70 16.07 16.93
C ASN A 226 -0.28 15.46 16.97
N LYS A 227 0.48 15.61 15.88
CA LYS A 227 1.85 15.11 15.69
C LYS A 227 2.83 15.58 16.77
N ASP A 228 2.73 16.84 17.21
CA ASP A 228 3.62 17.38 18.24
C ASP A 228 3.39 16.69 19.59
N ASP A 229 2.12 16.44 19.93
CA ASP A 229 1.74 15.69 21.12
C ASP A 229 2.13 14.21 21.02
N LEU A 230 2.08 13.61 19.83
CA LEU A 230 2.56 12.25 19.59
C LEU A 230 4.09 12.15 19.79
N MET A 231 4.86 13.12 19.32
CA MET A 231 6.32 13.15 19.51
C MET A 231 6.68 13.36 20.98
N MET A 232 5.96 14.23 21.68
CA MET A 232 6.11 14.39 23.13
C MET A 232 5.77 13.11 23.89
N ARG A 233 4.72 12.39 23.48
CA ARG A 233 4.35 11.08 24.06
C ARG A 233 5.42 10.02 23.81
N LYS A 234 6.00 9.98 22.61
CA LYS A 234 7.13 9.08 22.30
C LYS A 234 8.30 9.31 23.26
N LEU A 235 8.74 10.56 23.38
CA LEU A 235 9.82 10.92 24.27
C LEU A 235 9.46 10.63 25.74
N ALA A 236 8.22 10.92 26.15
CA ALA A 236 7.75 10.61 27.49
C ALA A 236 7.78 9.11 27.80
N GLU A 237 7.47 8.23 26.84
CA GLU A 237 7.58 6.79 27.02
C GLU A 237 9.04 6.34 27.15
N GLU A 238 9.92 6.85 26.28
CA GLU A 238 11.37 6.58 26.33
C GLU A 238 12.00 7.02 27.66
N GLN A 239 11.60 8.18 28.18
CA GLN A 239 12.09 8.76 29.43
C GLN A 239 11.29 8.33 30.67
N LYS A 240 10.24 7.51 30.50
CA LYS A 240 9.31 7.10 31.58
C LYS A 240 8.72 8.29 32.35
N TRP A 241 8.38 9.36 31.63
CA TRP A 241 7.65 10.50 32.16
C TRP A 241 6.19 10.15 32.38
N ILE A 242 5.60 10.66 33.47
CA ILE A 242 4.18 10.39 33.78
C ILE A 242 3.35 11.66 33.68
N ARG A 243 2.09 11.55 33.24
CA ARG A 243 1.16 12.70 33.21
C ARG A 243 0.61 12.97 34.60
N CYS A 244 0.54 14.25 34.99
CA CYS A 244 -0.17 14.66 36.20
C CYS A 244 -1.64 14.23 36.12
N PRO A 245 -2.21 13.57 37.13
CA PRO A 245 -3.60 13.09 37.08
C PRO A 245 -4.63 14.22 36.94
N ARG A 246 -4.32 15.40 37.47
CA ARG A 246 -5.19 16.59 37.44
C ARG A 246 -5.07 17.38 36.14
N CYS A 247 -3.89 17.91 35.82
CA CYS A 247 -3.70 18.83 34.68
C CYS A 247 -3.18 18.16 33.40
N LYS A 248 -2.85 16.86 33.45
CA LYS A 248 -2.35 16.07 32.30
C LYS A 248 -1.02 16.54 31.69
N PHE A 249 -0.30 17.50 32.27
CA PHE A 249 1.08 17.78 31.82
C PHE A 249 2.03 16.63 32.16
N PHE A 250 2.98 16.34 31.27
CA PHE A 250 4.07 15.42 31.55
C PHE A 250 4.94 15.98 32.68
N VAL A 251 5.30 15.10 33.60
CA VAL A 251 6.16 15.38 34.74
C VAL A 251 7.35 14.45 34.64
N GLU A 252 8.54 15.02 34.68
CA GLU A 252 9.81 14.32 34.80
C GLU A 252 10.19 14.19 36.28
N ARG A 253 10.70 13.02 36.68
CA ARG A 253 11.31 12.82 37.99
C ARG A 253 12.82 12.75 37.84
N ILE A 254 13.52 13.76 38.38
CA ILE A 254 14.98 13.86 38.31
C ILE A 254 15.65 12.87 39.27
N ASP A 255 15.23 12.84 40.54
CA ASP A 255 15.72 11.89 41.54
C ASP A 255 14.78 11.85 42.78
N GLY A 256 14.93 10.85 43.64
CA GLY A 256 14.37 10.81 44.99
C GLY A 256 12.98 10.19 45.13
N CYS A 257 12.20 10.75 46.06
CA CYS A 257 10.92 10.22 46.54
C CYS A 257 9.88 10.09 45.39
N PRO A 258 9.02 9.05 45.40
CA PRO A 258 7.91 8.97 44.45
C PRO A 258 6.81 10.00 44.70
N HIS A 259 6.82 10.73 45.81
CA HIS A 259 5.90 11.85 46.05
C HIS A 259 6.27 13.03 45.16
N MET A 260 5.36 13.40 44.25
CA MET A 260 5.56 14.51 43.33
C MET A 260 4.51 15.58 43.54
N ILE A 261 4.91 16.84 43.39
CA ILE A 261 4.04 18.01 43.39
C ILE A 261 4.08 18.62 41.99
N CYS A 262 2.95 18.63 41.29
CA CYS A 262 2.86 19.24 39.97
C CYS A 262 2.90 20.77 40.05
N ARG A 263 3.21 21.44 38.93
CA ARG A 263 3.04 22.90 38.77
C ARG A 263 1.60 23.38 39.00
N CYS A 264 0.60 22.50 38.86
CA CYS A 264 -0.79 22.78 39.23
C CYS A 264 -1.11 22.51 40.72
N GLU A 265 -0.08 22.36 41.54
CA GLU A 265 -0.12 22.11 42.99
C GLU A 265 -0.73 20.74 43.40
N PHE A 266 -1.11 19.90 42.43
CA PHE A 266 -1.59 18.55 42.72
C PHE A 266 -0.45 17.61 43.14
N GLN A 267 -0.68 16.85 44.19
CA GLN A 267 0.29 15.91 44.75
C GLN A 267 -0.08 14.47 44.37
N PHE A 268 0.88 13.67 43.90
CA PHE A 268 0.61 12.32 43.42
C PHE A 268 1.83 11.40 43.55
N CYS A 269 1.63 10.07 43.57
CA CYS A 269 2.72 9.08 43.50
C CYS A 269 3.16 8.94 42.03
N TYR A 270 4.44 9.19 41.74
CA TYR A 270 5.03 9.05 40.41
C TYR A 270 5.01 7.61 39.89
N LEU A 271 4.99 6.62 40.79
CA LEU A 271 5.00 5.20 40.41
C LEU A 271 3.62 4.70 39.97
N CYS A 272 2.54 5.16 40.60
CA CYS A 272 1.19 4.65 40.32
C CYS A 272 0.22 5.70 39.75
N GLY A 273 0.62 6.97 39.67
CA GLY A 273 -0.21 8.05 39.14
C GLY A 273 -1.47 8.37 39.96
N LYS A 274 -1.54 7.96 41.23
CA LYS A 274 -2.68 8.24 42.13
C LYS A 274 -2.40 9.41 43.06
N ASP A 275 -3.47 10.01 43.58
CA ASP A 275 -3.42 11.11 44.55
C ASP A 275 -2.59 10.73 45.79
N TRP A 276 -1.81 11.69 46.28
CA TRP A 276 -0.96 11.53 47.46
C TRP A 276 -1.73 11.98 48.71
N THR A 277 -2.54 11.07 49.25
CA THR A 277 -3.22 11.23 50.54
C THR A 277 -2.37 10.72 51.70
N GLY A 278 -2.66 11.12 52.95
CA GLY A 278 -1.88 10.71 54.13
C GLY A 278 -1.70 9.20 54.32
N ASP A 279 -2.65 8.40 53.80
CA ASP A 279 -2.62 6.93 53.85
C ASP A 279 -2.11 6.29 52.54
N HIS A 280 -1.45 7.05 51.66
CA HIS A 280 -0.98 6.55 50.38
C HIS A 280 0.17 5.55 50.57
N VAL A 281 -0.14 4.26 50.48
CA VAL A 281 0.85 3.18 50.42
C VAL A 281 1.06 2.79 48.96
N CYS A 282 2.14 3.30 48.35
CA CYS A 282 2.54 2.91 47.00
C CYS A 282 3.22 1.53 47.13
N CYS A 283 2.57 0.46 46.65
CA CYS A 283 3.18 -0.88 46.62
C CYS A 283 4.52 -0.79 45.88
N GLN A 284 5.61 -1.18 46.53
CA GLN A 284 6.93 -1.21 45.91
C GLN A 284 6.84 -2.03 44.61
N GLY A 285 7.06 -1.36 43.48
CA GLY A 285 7.18 -2.04 42.19
C GLY A 285 8.48 -2.83 42.18
N ASN A 286 8.36 -4.12 41.87
CA ASN A 286 9.44 -4.96 41.37
C ASN A 286 9.69 -4.60 39.90
#